data_AF-A0A8T2TA41-F1
#
_entry.id   AF-A0A8T2TA41-F1
#
_cell.length_a   1.000
_cell.length_b   1.000
_cell.length_c   1.000
_cell.angle_alpha   90.00
_cell.angle_beta   90.00
_cell.angle_gamma   90.00
#
_symmetry.space_group_name_H-M   'P 1'
#
loop_
_entity.id
_entity.type
_entity.pdbx_description
1 polymer ?
#
loop_
_entity_poly.entity_id
_entity_poly.type
_entity_poly.pdbx_seq_one_letter_code
_entity_poly.pdbx_strand_id
1 'polypeptide(L)' 'MALTKQTARKSTGGKAPRKQLASKAARKSALTTGGVKKPRHHRPGTIALREIRKYQKSTELLIRKLPFQRLVREIAKI' A
#
# COMPACT_ATOMS: atom_id res chain seq x y z
N MET A 1 54.67 -2.32 -16.84
CA MET A 1 54.40 -1.37 -15.74
C MET A 1 53.56 -0.22 -16.27
N ALA A 2 52.31 -0.07 -15.81
CA ALA A 2 51.55 1.17 -15.83
C ALA A 2 50.36 1.03 -14.86
N LEU A 3 50.20 2.03 -14.00
CA LEU A 3 49.49 2.04 -12.71
C LEU A 3 47.96 1.80 -12.78
N THR A 4 47.46 0.93 -11.90
CA THR A 4 46.05 0.80 -11.55
C THR A 4 45.65 1.92 -10.58
N LYS A 5 44.76 2.84 -10.99
CA LYS A 5 44.16 3.81 -10.06
C LYS A 5 43.00 3.14 -9.32
N GLN A 6 43.30 2.56 -8.16
CA GLN A 6 42.30 2.08 -7.22
C GLN A 6 41.65 3.31 -6.55
N THR A 7 40.41 3.65 -6.92
CA THR A 7 39.66 4.67 -6.19
C THR A 7 39.07 4.03 -4.93
N ALA A 8 39.48 4.50 -3.75
CA ALA A 8 38.91 4.06 -2.48
C ALA A 8 37.42 4.40 -2.42
N ARG A 9 36.54 3.39 -2.50
CA ARG A 9 35.14 3.53 -2.06
C ARG A 9 35.14 3.60 -0.54
N LYS A 10 34.71 4.74 0.01
CA LYS A 10 34.40 4.87 1.44
C LYS A 10 33.24 3.92 1.75
N SER A 11 33.48 2.84 2.46
CA SER A 11 32.41 2.11 3.13
C SER A 11 31.95 2.96 4.30
N THR A 12 30.71 3.46 4.24
CA THR A 12 30.08 4.03 5.42
C THR A 12 29.86 2.89 6.41
N GLY A 13 30.79 2.75 7.36
CA GLY A 13 30.68 1.88 8.52
C GLY A 13 29.40 2.19 9.31
N GLY A 14 28.78 1.13 9.81
CA GLY A 14 27.48 1.15 10.47
C GLY A 14 27.35 2.19 11.59
N LYS A 15 26.12 2.69 11.76
CA LYS A 15 25.70 3.58 12.85
C LYS A 15 26.19 3.07 14.21
N ALA A 16 26.80 3.97 14.98
CA ALA A 16 27.13 3.76 16.39
C ALA A 16 25.89 3.48 17.26
N PRO A 17 26.03 2.74 18.38
CA PRO A 17 24.89 2.40 19.24
C PRO A 17 24.41 3.64 20.00
N ARG A 18 23.18 4.08 19.69
CA ARG A 18 22.54 5.24 20.33
C ARG A 18 21.93 4.80 21.68
N LYS A 19 22.29 5.48 22.78
CA LYS A 19 21.58 5.43 24.07
C LYS A 19 20.07 5.66 23.83
N GLN A 20 19.22 4.73 24.24
CA GLN A 20 17.77 4.82 24.08
C GLN A 20 17.17 5.61 25.25
N LEU A 21 16.81 6.88 24.98
CA LEU A 21 15.75 7.56 25.71
C LEU A 21 14.53 7.57 24.79
N ALA A 22 13.38 7.21 25.36
CA ALA A 22 12.12 6.85 24.70
C ALA A 22 11.83 7.65 23.42
N SER A 23 11.75 6.96 22.28
CA SER A 23 11.33 7.55 21.01
C SER A 23 9.97 7.01 20.59
N LYS A 24 8.97 7.90 20.63
CA LYS A 24 7.69 7.83 19.92
C LYS A 24 7.88 7.18 18.55
N ALA A 25 7.09 6.16 18.23
CA ALA A 25 7.19 5.42 16.96
C ALA A 25 6.83 6.34 15.77
N ALA A 26 7.81 7.09 15.28
CA ALA A 26 7.74 7.79 14.02
C ALA A 26 7.71 6.73 12.90
N ARG A 27 6.52 6.46 12.36
CA ARG A 27 6.38 5.66 11.14
C ARG A 27 7.26 6.31 10.07
N LYS A 28 8.20 5.55 9.51
CA LYS A 28 9.10 6.00 8.43
C LYS A 28 8.28 6.35 7.18
N SER A 29 7.77 7.58 7.08
CA SER A 29 7.80 8.29 5.80
C SER A 29 9.13 9.03 5.76
N ALA A 30 9.93 8.74 4.74
CA ALA A 30 11.30 9.21 4.66
C ALA A 30 11.39 10.74 4.77
N LEU A 31 12.36 11.24 5.53
CA LEU A 31 12.87 12.60 5.40
C LEU A 31 13.49 12.72 4.00
N THR A 32 12.73 13.22 3.03
CA THR A 32 13.26 13.53 1.68
C THR A 32 13.30 15.04 1.50
N THR A 33 14.51 15.60 1.53
CA THR A 33 14.88 16.89 0.95
C THR A 33 14.68 16.83 -0.57
N GLY A 34 13.41 16.87 -1.00
CA GLY A 34 12.99 16.79 -2.39
C GLY A 34 11.60 16.15 -2.48
N GLY A 35 10.61 16.97 -2.84
CA GLY A 35 9.27 16.64 -3.36
C GLY A 35 8.58 15.38 -2.82
N VAL A 36 7.41 15.56 -2.17
CA VAL A 36 6.51 14.46 -1.79
C VAL A 36 6.28 13.54 -2.99
N LYS A 37 6.70 12.27 -2.90
CA LYS A 37 6.43 11.27 -3.94
C LYS A 37 4.92 11.21 -4.17
N LYS A 38 4.50 11.46 -5.41
CA LYS A 38 3.08 11.41 -5.79
C LYS A 38 2.48 10.05 -5.37
N PRO A 39 1.26 10.03 -4.81
CA PRO A 39 0.56 8.78 -4.56
C PRO A 39 0.51 7.93 -5.82
N ARG A 40 0.84 6.64 -5.69
CA ARG A 40 0.84 5.72 -6.82
C ARG A 40 -0.59 5.30 -7.13
N HIS A 41 -1.06 5.58 -8.35
CA HIS A 41 -2.34 5.08 -8.84
C HIS A 41 -2.17 3.72 -9.52
N HIS A 42 -3.18 2.85 -9.42
CA HIS A 42 -3.21 1.58 -10.13
C HIS A 42 -3.45 1.81 -11.63
N ARG A 43 -2.96 0.91 -12.48
CA ARG A 43 -3.31 0.95 -13.91
C ARG A 43 -4.79 0.59 -14.07
N PRO A 44 -5.49 1.17 -15.07
CA PRO A 44 -6.85 0.73 -15.41
C PRO A 44 -6.88 -0.79 -15.59
N GLY A 45 -7.98 -1.42 -15.17
CA GLY A 45 -8.14 -2.88 -15.19
C GLY A 45 -7.45 -3.64 -14.04
N THR A 46 -6.43 -3.07 -13.38
CA THR A 46 -5.73 -3.77 -12.28
C THR A 46 -6.66 -4.06 -11.09
N ILE A 47 -7.47 -3.07 -10.71
CA ILE A 47 -8.43 -3.21 -9.61
C ILE A 47 -9.60 -4.10 -10.04
N ALA A 48 -10.11 -3.91 -11.25
CA ALA A 48 -11.23 -4.70 -11.79
C ALA A 48 -10.90 -6.20 -11.82
N LEU A 49 -9.72 -6.59 -12.32
CA LEU A 49 -9.31 -8.01 -12.34
C LEU A 49 -9.16 -8.59 -10.92
N ARG A 50 -8.73 -7.78 -9.95
CA ARG A 50 -8.64 -8.19 -8.54
C ARG A 50 -10.02 -8.39 -7.94
N GLU A 51 -10.97 -7.50 -8.23
CA GLU A 51 -12.36 -7.58 -7.77
C GLU A 51 -13.09 -8.79 -8.39
N ILE A 52 -12.94 -9.03 -9.70
CA ILE A 52 -13.50 -10.22 -10.37
C ILE A 52 -13.01 -11.51 -9.68
N ARG A 53 -11.69 -11.63 -9.47
CA ARG A 53 -11.12 -12.81 -8.77
C ARG A 53 -11.63 -12.94 -7.34
N LYS A 54 -11.82 -11.82 -6.62
CA LYS A 54 -12.36 -11.82 -5.26
C LYS A 54 -13.80 -12.37 -5.25
N TYR A 55 -14.68 -11.80 -6.07
CA TYR A 55 -16.11 -12.16 -6.09
C TYR A 55 -16.40 -13.53 -6.71
N GLN A 56 -15.53 -14.03 -7.59
CA GLN A 56 -15.63 -15.41 -8.07
C GLN A 56 -15.21 -16.44 -7.02
N LYS A 57 -14.37 -16.05 -6.04
CA LYS A 57 -13.90 -16.93 -4.97
C LYS A 57 -14.86 -16.97 -3.78
N SER A 58 -15.58 -15.88 -3.50
CA SER A 58 -16.55 -15.79 -2.42
C SER A 58 -17.98 -16.00 -2.90
N THR A 59 -18.89 -16.21 -1.96
CA THR A 59 -20.34 -16.37 -2.21
C THR A 59 -21.17 -15.36 -1.40
N GLU A 60 -20.55 -14.22 -1.05
CA GLU A 60 -21.24 -13.16 -0.31
C GLU A 60 -22.30 -12.47 -1.18
N LEU A 61 -23.40 -12.02 -0.55
CA LEU A 61 -24.41 -11.25 -1.25
C LEU A 61 -23.83 -9.89 -1.68
N LEU A 62 -23.90 -9.61 -2.98
CA LEU A 62 -23.39 -8.35 -3.54
C LEU A 62 -24.35 -7.17 -3.32
N ILE A 63 -25.63 -7.46 -3.09
CA ILE A 63 -26.67 -6.47 -2.80
C ILE A 63 -26.96 -6.46 -1.31
N ARG A 64 -27.05 -5.26 -0.71
CA ARG A 64 -27.35 -5.10 0.73
C ARG A 64 -28.75 -5.63 1.06
N LYS A 65 -28.87 -6.37 2.16
CA LYS A 65 -30.11 -7.03 2.58
C LYS A 65 -31.28 -6.07 2.83
N LEU A 66 -31.07 -4.99 3.61
CA LEU A 66 -32.18 -4.11 4.00
C LEU A 66 -32.83 -3.36 2.82
N PRO A 67 -32.07 -2.71 1.91
CA PRO A 67 -32.65 -2.14 0.69
C PRO A 67 -33.36 -3.17 -0.19
N PHE A 68 -32.75 -4.36 -0.38
CA PHE A 68 -33.37 -5.43 -1.18
C PHE A 68 -34.67 -5.95 -0.56
N GLN A 69 -34.71 -6.09 0.77
CA GLN A 69 -35.92 -6.47 1.50
C GLN A 69 -37.05 -5.45 1.34
N ARG A 70 -36.73 -4.14 1.35
CA ARG A 70 -37.74 -3.09 1.11
C ARG A 70 -38.32 -3.20 -0.30
N LEU A 71 -37.48 -3.41 -1.30
CA LEU A 71 -37.90 -3.61 -2.68
C LEU A 71 -38.80 -4.84 -2.83
N VAL A 72 -38.44 -5.98 -2.21
CA VAL A 72 -39.28 -7.18 -2.25
C VAL A 72 -40.67 -6.92 -1.65
N ARG A 73 -40.75 -6.18 -0.53
CA ARG A 73 -42.03 -5.81 0.09
C ARG A 73 -42.82 -4.84 -0.76
N GLU A 74 -42.17 -3.97 -1.51
CA GLU A 74 -42.83 -3.04 -2.43
C GLU A 74 -43.49 -3.80 -3.60
N ILE A 75 -42.77 -4.75 -4.20
CA ILE A 75 -43.27 -5.57 -5.31
C ILE A 75 -44.35 -6.55 -4.86
N ALA A 76 -44.20 -7.13 -3.67
CA ALA A 76 -45.12 -8.14 -3.15
C ALA A 76 -46.41 -7.56 -2.52
N LYS A 77 -46.59 -6.24 -2.50
CA LYS A 77 -47.89 -5.64 -2.14
C LYS A 77 -48.91 -6.04 -3.21
N ILE A 78 -49.76 -7.00 -2.85
CA ILE A 78 -51.04 -7.23 -3.53
C ILE A 78 -51.96 -6.05 -3.21
#